data_AF-A0A7W9PLK7-F1
#
_entry.id   AF-A0A7W9PLK7-F1
#
_cell.length_a   1.000
_cell.length_b   1.000
_cell.length_c   1.000
_cell.angle_alpha   90.00
_cell.angle_beta   90.00
_cell.angle_gamma   90.00
#
_symmetry.space_group_name_H-M   'P 1'
#
loop_
_entity.id
_entity.type
_entity.pdbx_description
1 polymer ?
#
loop_
_entity_poly.entity_id
_entity_poly.type
_entity_poly.pdbx_seq_one_letter_code
_entity_poly.pdbx_strand_id
1 'polypeptide(L)'
;MVEDSDIRFAAMVDVLERHMRDNLNPEFSGYGGQLMLGQHSIESFETLAQARKALRIAGTRLGWTVRTHHSGNHQQLIAWDDREPPDAVHHLMMRFAANAMSAALKSPDAHEQDGATAEMPGVDSVSVDADTHPAAVRTDPVRPEVSAVRSAPRTRVGETSIERRESQLSARFERWMTNRGHDIQRFRITVPGEPPLFTDLYDADARVLYEVKGASTRECVRMAVGQLYDYRRHVIPAGPRLAVLLPSLPQDDVRALLGGLDIALVCPLGDGFHGLPD
;
A
#
# COMPACT_ATOMS: atom_id res chain seq x y z
N MET A 1 -9.23 35.11 26.34
CA MET A 1 -9.65 34.11 25.33
C MET A 1 -8.49 33.32 24.73
N VAL A 2 -7.23 33.79 24.74
CA VAL A 2 -6.08 33.03 24.21
C VAL A 2 -5.61 31.93 25.18
N GLU A 3 -5.58 32.20 26.49
CA GLU A 3 -5.17 31.21 27.52
C GLU A 3 -6.06 29.96 27.54
N ASP A 4 -7.36 30.09 27.29
CA ASP A 4 -8.32 28.98 27.36
C ASP A 4 -8.17 28.02 26.16
N SER A 5 -7.80 28.54 24.98
CA SER A 5 -7.51 27.74 23.79
C SER A 5 -6.20 26.96 23.92
N ASP A 6 -5.17 27.58 24.50
CA ASP A 6 -3.88 26.92 24.74
C ASP A 6 -3.99 25.81 25.80
N ILE A 7 -4.75 26.04 26.88
CA ILE A 7 -5.04 25.02 27.91
C ILE A 7 -5.82 23.85 27.29
N ARG A 8 -6.87 24.13 26.51
CA ARG A 8 -7.65 23.09 25.81
C ARG A 8 -6.79 22.30 24.83
N PHE A 9 -5.91 22.97 24.08
CA PHE A 9 -5.00 22.31 23.14
C PHE A 9 -4.03 21.38 23.86
N ALA A 10 -3.44 21.83 24.98
CA ALA A 10 -2.53 21.01 25.79
C ALA A 10 -3.25 19.77 26.35
N ALA A 11 -4.47 19.92 26.88
CA ALA A 11 -5.26 18.80 27.36
C ALA A 11 -5.57 17.79 26.23
N MET A 12 -5.83 18.27 25.01
CA MET A 12 -6.06 17.41 23.85
C MET A 12 -4.81 16.63 23.45
N VAL A 13 -3.63 17.25 23.53
CA VAL A 13 -2.34 16.58 23.32
C VAL A 13 -2.13 15.47 24.33
N ASP A 14 -2.42 15.72 25.61
CA ASP A 14 -2.24 14.72 26.67
C ASP A 14 -3.20 13.52 26.51
N VAL A 15 -4.42 13.77 26.05
CA VAL A 15 -5.38 12.71 25.70
C VAL A 15 -4.86 11.88 24.53
N LEU A 16 -4.38 12.53 23.45
CA LEU A 16 -3.81 11.83 22.30
C LEU A 16 -2.56 11.03 22.69
N GLU A 17 -1.67 11.58 23.52
CA GLU A 17 -0.47 10.90 24.00
C GLU A 17 -0.83 9.63 24.78
N ARG A 18 -1.86 9.69 25.62
CA ARG A 18 -2.38 8.52 26.34
C ARG A 18 -2.89 7.46 25.37
N HIS A 19 -3.74 7.83 24.41
CA HIS A 19 -4.24 6.89 23.42
C HIS A 19 -3.12 6.30 22.55
N MET A 20 -2.14 7.09 22.14
CA MET A 20 -0.98 6.61 21.37
C MET A 20 -0.14 5.61 22.19
N ARG A 21 0.04 5.86 23.48
CA ARG A 21 0.75 4.95 24.39
C ARG A 21 -0.03 3.66 24.62
N ASP A 22 -1.33 3.75 24.85
CA ASP A 22 -2.19 2.58 25.14
C ASP A 22 -2.34 1.65 23.92
N ASN A 23 -2.13 2.17 22.71
CA ASN A 23 -2.13 1.39 21.47
C ASN A 23 -0.75 0.80 21.11
N LEU A 24 0.28 0.99 21.95
CA LEU A 24 1.56 0.31 21.75
C LEU A 24 1.46 -1.13 22.22
N ASN A 25 1.86 -2.07 21.36
CA ASN A 25 2.09 -3.43 21.79
C ASN A 25 3.36 -3.46 22.67
N PRO A 26 3.29 -3.88 23.94
CA PRO A 26 4.44 -3.90 24.84
C PRO A 26 5.56 -4.81 24.33
N GLU A 27 5.23 -5.84 23.53
CA GLU A 27 6.22 -6.73 22.93
C GLU A 27 7.08 -6.05 21.86
N PHE A 28 6.59 -4.96 21.24
CA PHE A 28 7.30 -4.26 20.17
C PHE A 28 8.29 -3.22 20.68
N SER A 29 8.60 -3.23 21.98
CA SER A 29 9.60 -2.33 22.58
C SER A 29 9.34 -0.85 22.27
N GLY A 30 8.07 -0.47 22.12
CA GLY A 30 7.64 0.89 21.81
C GLY A 30 7.68 1.29 20.33
N TYR A 31 7.84 0.35 19.40
CA TYR A 31 7.77 0.58 17.95
C TYR A 31 6.41 0.19 17.35
N GLY A 32 6.13 0.70 16.14
CA GLY A 32 5.01 0.26 15.32
C GLY A 32 3.64 0.75 15.80
N GLY A 33 3.60 1.81 16.60
CA GLY A 33 2.35 2.39 17.08
C GLY A 33 1.60 3.13 15.97
N GLN A 34 0.27 3.02 16.01
CA GLN A 34 -0.65 3.71 15.11
C GLN A 34 -1.84 4.24 15.91
N LEU A 35 -2.36 5.40 15.52
CA LEU A 35 -3.61 5.95 16.03
C LEU A 35 -4.46 6.43 14.86
N MET A 36 -5.75 6.11 14.89
CA MET A 36 -6.73 6.58 13.91
C MET A 36 -7.74 7.49 14.61
N LEU A 37 -7.90 8.70 14.09
CA LEU A 37 -8.94 9.63 14.51
C LEU A 37 -10.05 9.64 13.47
N GLY A 38 -11.27 9.38 13.92
CA GLY A 38 -12.47 9.56 13.10
C GLY A 38 -12.88 11.03 13.02
N GLN A 39 -13.87 11.31 12.16
CA GLN A 39 -14.37 12.65 11.88
C GLN A 39 -14.68 13.46 13.16
N HIS A 40 -15.42 12.88 14.11
CA HIS A 40 -15.84 13.58 15.33
C HIS A 40 -14.65 14.02 16.21
N SER A 41 -13.60 13.21 16.27
CA SER A 41 -12.37 13.57 16.98
C SER A 41 -11.58 14.65 16.25
N ILE A 42 -11.66 14.72 14.92
CA ILE A 42 -11.03 15.79 14.11
C ILE A 42 -11.78 17.11 14.29
N GLU A 43 -13.12 17.09 14.32
CA GLU A 43 -13.97 18.26 14.55
C GLU A 43 -13.79 18.90 15.93
N SER A 44 -13.27 18.14 16.89
CA SER A 44 -12.93 18.64 18.23
C SER A 44 -11.75 19.63 18.21
N PHE A 45 -10.99 19.66 17.11
CA PHE A 45 -9.95 20.64 16.81
C PHE A 45 -10.51 21.75 15.89
N GLU A 46 -10.00 22.97 16.05
CA GLU A 46 -10.40 24.11 15.22
C GLU A 46 -10.02 23.92 13.75
N THR A 47 -8.90 23.21 13.51
CA THR A 47 -8.44 22.91 12.15
C THR A 47 -7.74 21.55 12.08
N LEU A 48 -7.75 20.96 10.88
CA LEU A 48 -6.96 19.75 10.59
C LEU A 48 -5.45 19.95 10.82
N ALA A 49 -4.96 21.18 10.65
CA ALA A 49 -3.57 21.53 10.96
C ALA A 49 -3.28 21.44 12.46
N GLN A 50 -4.22 21.90 13.30
CA GLN A 50 -4.13 21.80 14.75
C GLN A 50 -4.17 20.33 15.22
N ALA A 51 -5.06 19.51 14.64
CA ALA A 51 -5.10 18.07 14.91
C ALA A 51 -3.77 17.38 14.58
N ARG A 52 -3.20 17.66 13.40
CA ARG A 52 -1.88 17.14 13.02
C ARG A 52 -0.76 17.62 13.94
N LYS A 53 -0.81 18.88 14.37
CA LYS A 53 0.17 19.44 15.33
C LYS A 53 0.09 18.70 16.66
N ALA A 54 -1.12 18.46 17.17
CA ALA A 54 -1.33 17.77 18.44
C ALA A 54 -0.80 16.32 18.39
N LEU A 55 -1.10 15.57 17.33
CA LEU A 55 -0.60 14.20 17.11
C LEU A 55 0.94 14.14 17.05
N ARG A 56 1.58 15.12 16.40
CA ARG A 56 3.05 15.17 16.33
C ARG A 56 3.66 15.47 17.69
N ILE A 57 3.10 16.40 18.46
CA ILE A 57 3.60 16.69 19.81
C ILE A 57 3.46 15.45 20.69
N ALA A 58 2.28 14.84 20.70
CA ALA A 58 1.99 13.62 21.46
C ALA A 58 2.96 12.48 21.11
N GLY A 59 3.11 12.14 19.83
CA GLY A 59 4.01 11.06 19.44
C GLY A 59 5.49 11.40 19.63
N THR A 60 5.91 12.66 19.48
CA THR A 60 7.30 13.07 19.76
C THR A 60 7.65 12.85 21.24
N ARG A 61 6.70 13.10 22.17
CA ARG A 61 6.88 12.80 23.59
C ARG A 61 7.04 11.30 23.87
N LEU A 62 6.52 10.44 23.00
CA LEU A 62 6.71 8.99 23.03
C LEU A 62 7.95 8.51 22.25
N GLY A 63 8.74 9.45 21.69
CA GLY A 63 9.91 9.14 20.88
C GLY A 63 9.61 8.66 19.47
N TRP A 64 8.36 8.80 19.00
CA TRP A 64 7.96 8.40 17.64
C TRP A 64 8.46 9.39 16.60
N THR A 65 8.72 8.88 15.39
CA THR A 65 8.78 9.71 14.18
C THR A 65 7.40 9.75 13.57
N VAL A 66 6.58 10.74 13.96
CA VAL A 66 5.15 10.76 13.60
C VAL A 66 4.92 11.18 12.14
N ARG A 67 4.31 10.29 11.37
CA ARG A 67 3.68 10.63 10.08
C ARG A 67 2.17 10.67 10.22
N THR A 68 1.52 11.45 9.37
CA THR A 68 0.06 11.62 9.37
C THR A 68 -0.50 11.56 7.96
N HIS A 69 -1.58 10.82 7.76
CA HIS A 69 -2.34 10.77 6.51
C HIS A 69 -3.80 11.12 6.77
N HIS A 70 -4.41 11.94 5.92
CA HIS A 70 -5.82 12.26 5.99
C HIS A 70 -6.51 11.72 4.75
N SER A 71 -7.44 10.77 4.92
CA SER A 71 -8.24 10.25 3.82
C SER A 71 -9.46 11.15 3.63
N GLY A 72 -9.53 11.82 2.48
CA GLY A 72 -10.64 12.72 2.14
C GLY A 72 -11.99 12.00 2.01
N ASN A 73 -11.97 10.73 1.60
CA ASN A 73 -13.18 9.94 1.34
C ASN A 73 -13.80 9.38 2.64
N HIS A 74 -12.96 9.05 3.63
CA HIS A 74 -13.40 8.48 4.90
C HIS A 74 -13.35 9.49 6.07
N GLN A 75 -12.93 10.74 5.80
CA GLN A 75 -12.74 11.79 6.81
C GLN A 75 -11.99 11.31 8.06
N GLN A 76 -10.95 10.52 7.82
CA GLN A 76 -10.12 9.91 8.86
C GLN A 76 -8.71 10.52 8.83
N LEU A 77 -8.16 10.77 10.01
CA LEU A 77 -6.78 11.19 10.20
C LEU A 77 -6.03 10.07 10.90
N ILE A 78 -5.09 9.47 10.18
CA ILE A 78 -4.24 8.38 10.68
C ILE A 78 -2.89 8.99 11.05
N ALA A 79 -2.33 8.60 12.20
CA ALA A 79 -0.96 8.87 12.60
C ALA A 79 -0.23 7.56 12.95
N TRP A 80 1.03 7.43 12.55
CA TRP A 80 1.85 6.25 12.86
C TRP A 80 3.30 6.62 13.12
N ASP A 81 3.99 5.73 13.81
CA ASP A 81 5.44 5.79 14.00
C ASP A 81 6.18 5.27 12.77
N ASP A 82 6.95 6.15 12.13
CA ASP A 82 7.70 5.89 10.89
C ASP A 82 9.16 5.48 11.14
N ARG A 83 9.54 5.22 12.40
CA ARG A 83 10.87 4.69 12.73
C ARG A 83 11.04 3.29 12.15
N GLU A 84 12.21 3.02 11.58
CA GLU A 84 12.60 1.65 11.22
C GLU A 84 12.90 0.85 12.51
N PRO A 85 12.13 -0.21 12.81
CA PRO A 85 12.38 -1.01 14.01
C PRO A 85 13.62 -1.90 13.83
N PRO A 86 14.34 -2.24 14.92
CA PRO A 86 15.39 -3.24 14.86
C PRO A 86 14.87 -4.58 14.32
N ASP A 87 15.72 -5.36 13.65
CA ASP A 87 15.34 -6.61 12.98
C ASP A 87 14.55 -7.57 13.89
N ALA A 88 14.98 -7.72 15.15
CA ALA A 88 14.31 -8.57 16.12
C ALA A 88 12.85 -8.12 16.40
N VAL A 89 12.62 -6.80 16.49
CA VAL A 89 11.29 -6.21 16.68
C VAL A 89 10.48 -6.34 15.40
N HIS A 90 11.09 -6.10 14.23
CA HIS A 90 10.45 -6.26 12.93
C HIS A 90 9.93 -7.69 12.71
N HIS A 91 10.76 -8.70 13.00
CA HIS A 91 10.36 -10.11 12.91
C HIS A 91 9.21 -10.46 13.87
N LEU A 92 9.23 -9.90 15.08
CA LEU A 92 8.16 -10.10 16.06
C LEU A 92 6.84 -9.48 15.59
N MET A 93 6.88 -8.25 15.06
CA MET A 93 5.73 -7.57 14.47
C MET A 93 5.13 -8.37 13.31
N MET A 94 5.98 -8.87 12.39
CA MET A 94 5.55 -9.70 11.26
C MET A 94 4.88 -11.00 11.71
N ARG A 95 5.44 -11.67 12.73
CA ARG A 95 4.84 -12.88 13.30
C ARG A 95 3.50 -12.59 13.99
N PHE A 96 3.40 -11.47 14.71
CA PHE A 96 2.17 -11.05 15.37
C PHE A 96 1.07 -10.76 14.33
N ALA A 97 1.38 -10.04 13.25
CA ALA A 97 0.45 -9.78 12.15
C ALA A 97 0.01 -11.08 11.46
N ALA A 98 0.94 -12.00 11.18
CA ALA A 98 0.63 -13.30 10.59
C ALA A 98 -0.31 -14.14 11.49
N ASN A 99 -0.09 -14.13 12.80
CA ASN A 99 -0.95 -14.81 13.76
C ASN A 99 -2.34 -14.18 13.84
N ALA A 100 -2.43 -12.85 13.85
CA ALA A 100 -3.71 -12.13 13.85
C ALA A 100 -4.52 -12.42 12.58
N MET A 101 -3.89 -12.40 11.40
CA MET A 101 -4.53 -12.76 10.13
C MET A 101 -4.96 -14.23 10.12
N SER A 102 -4.12 -15.13 10.62
CA SER A 102 -4.47 -16.56 10.72
C SER A 102 -5.64 -16.79 11.67
N ALA A 103 -5.73 -16.03 12.78
CA ALA A 103 -6.86 -16.10 13.71
C ALA A 103 -8.15 -15.58 13.07
N ALA A 104 -8.11 -14.45 12.35
CA ALA A 104 -9.26 -13.92 11.63
C ALA A 104 -9.79 -14.87 10.54
N LEU A 105 -8.88 -15.56 9.83
CA LEU A 105 -9.24 -16.59 8.84
C LEU A 105 -9.80 -17.87 9.44
N LYS A 106 -9.52 -18.14 10.73
CA LYS A 106 -9.95 -19.35 11.46
C LYS A 106 -11.24 -19.14 12.27
N SER A 107 -11.73 -17.92 12.38
CA SER A 107 -12.99 -17.60 13.04
C SER A 107 -14.02 -17.15 12.00
N PRO A 108 -15.00 -17.99 11.61
CA PRO A 108 -16.04 -17.56 10.68
C PRO A 108 -17.06 -16.60 11.28
N ASP A 109 -17.09 -16.40 12.61
CA ASP A 109 -18.13 -15.60 13.27
C ASP A 109 -17.54 -14.66 14.33
N ALA A 110 -17.49 -13.36 14.02
CA ALA A 110 -17.49 -12.26 15.00
C ALA A 110 -17.90 -10.93 14.34
N HIS A 111 -19.03 -10.92 13.64
CA HIS A 111 -19.86 -9.72 13.48
C HIS A 111 -21.29 -10.07 13.90
N GLU A 112 -21.59 -9.88 15.19
CA GLU A 112 -22.80 -9.26 15.75
C GLU A 112 -23.14 -9.75 17.16
N GLN A 113 -23.00 -8.86 18.14
CA GLN A 113 -24.06 -8.47 19.08
C GLN A 113 -23.82 -6.96 19.28
N ASP A 114 -24.76 -6.07 18.96
CA ASP A 114 -26.01 -5.90 19.68
C ASP A 114 -27.01 -5.10 18.82
N GLY A 115 -28.30 -5.44 18.90
CA GLY A 115 -29.38 -4.67 18.27
C GLY A 115 -30.47 -5.49 17.58
N ALA A 116 -31.18 -6.32 18.35
CA ALA A 116 -32.36 -7.07 17.93
C ALA A 116 -33.42 -6.24 17.16
N THR A 117 -34.10 -6.85 16.19
CA THR A 117 -35.54 -7.21 16.27
C THR A 117 -36.13 -7.73 14.95
N ALA A 118 -36.77 -8.91 15.08
CA ALA A 118 -38.06 -9.35 14.52
C ALA A 118 -38.36 -9.31 12.99
N GLU A 119 -38.61 -10.53 12.50
CA GLU A 119 -39.69 -10.95 11.58
C GLU A 119 -39.71 -10.47 10.11
N MET A 120 -39.43 -11.42 9.21
CA MET A 120 -40.02 -11.49 7.87
C MET A 120 -41.23 -12.44 7.93
N PRO A 121 -42.33 -12.12 7.22
CA PRO A 121 -42.59 -12.92 6.02
C PRO A 121 -43.12 -12.09 4.84
N GLY A 122 -42.81 -12.52 3.63
CA GLY A 122 -43.43 -12.03 2.40
C GLY A 122 -42.47 -12.02 1.23
N VAL A 123 -42.35 -13.15 0.54
CA VAL A 123 -41.89 -13.21 -0.84
C VAL A 123 -42.91 -12.50 -1.73
N ASP A 124 -42.45 -11.60 -2.59
CA ASP A 124 -42.98 -11.50 -3.95
C ASP A 124 -41.89 -11.04 -4.91
N SER A 125 -41.74 -11.85 -5.94
CA SER A 125 -40.87 -11.70 -7.09
C SER A 125 -41.22 -10.45 -7.91
N VAL A 126 -40.21 -9.67 -8.31
CA VAL A 126 -40.27 -8.90 -9.56
C VAL A 126 -38.98 -9.09 -10.36
N SER A 127 -39.24 -9.32 -11.63
CA SER A 127 -38.41 -9.72 -12.75
C SER A 127 -37.29 -8.75 -13.14
N VAL A 128 -36.31 -9.37 -13.78
CA VAL A 128 -35.09 -8.85 -14.40
C VAL A 128 -35.44 -7.93 -15.57
N ASP A 129 -34.85 -6.72 -15.57
CA ASP A 129 -34.62 -5.96 -16.80
C ASP A 129 -33.13 -5.99 -17.12
N ALA A 130 -32.84 -6.65 -18.24
CA ALA A 130 -31.56 -6.70 -18.89
C ALA A 130 -31.41 -5.46 -19.79
N ASP A 131 -30.59 -4.49 -19.38
CA ASP A 131 -29.64 -3.83 -20.28
C ASP A 131 -28.73 -2.89 -19.49
N THR A 132 -27.50 -3.31 -19.23
CA THR A 132 -26.39 -2.39 -18.97
C THR A 132 -25.15 -3.03 -19.56
N HIS A 133 -24.82 -2.63 -20.78
CA HIS A 133 -23.49 -2.88 -21.35
C HIS A 133 -22.43 -2.25 -20.42
N PRO A 134 -21.41 -2.99 -19.96
CA PRO A 134 -20.35 -2.39 -19.17
C PRO A 134 -19.56 -1.42 -20.07
N ALA A 135 -19.31 -0.22 -19.56
CA ALA A 135 -18.42 0.74 -20.19
C ALA A 135 -17.05 0.09 -20.43
N ALA A 136 -16.44 0.32 -21.60
CA ALA A 136 -15.20 -0.34 -21.98
C ALA A 136 -14.02 0.08 -21.08
N VAL A 137 -13.24 -0.88 -20.58
CA VAL A 137 -11.98 -0.64 -19.87
C VAL A 137 -11.00 0.05 -20.83
N ARG A 138 -10.39 1.14 -20.38
CA ARG A 138 -9.43 1.91 -21.19
C ARG A 138 -8.01 1.71 -20.67
N THR A 139 -7.09 1.41 -21.58
CA THR A 139 -5.66 1.26 -21.31
C THR A 139 -4.86 2.18 -22.19
N ASP A 140 -4.04 3.04 -21.59
CA ASP A 140 -3.15 3.95 -22.33
C ASP A 140 -1.69 3.71 -21.89
N PRO A 141 -0.72 3.58 -22.84
CA PRO A 141 0.69 3.60 -22.51
C PRO A 141 1.09 5.00 -22.04
N VAL A 142 1.80 5.08 -20.93
CA VAL A 142 2.31 6.30 -20.33
C VAL A 142 3.83 6.13 -20.18
N ARG A 143 4.62 7.13 -20.60
CA ARG A 143 6.06 7.10 -20.31
C ARG A 143 6.27 7.13 -18.79
N PRO A 144 7.28 6.41 -18.26
CA PRO A 144 7.71 6.61 -16.89
C PRO A 144 8.38 7.99 -16.92
N GLU A 145 7.70 9.02 -16.43
CA GLU A 145 8.34 10.32 -16.33
C GLU A 145 9.52 10.19 -15.37
N VAL A 146 10.75 10.33 -15.87
CA VAL A 146 11.81 10.93 -15.06
C VAL A 146 11.24 12.27 -14.62
N SER A 147 10.84 12.37 -13.35
CA SER A 147 10.25 13.58 -12.82
C SER A 147 11.28 14.71 -12.84
N ALA A 148 11.41 15.38 -13.98
CA ALA A 148 11.65 16.81 -14.04
C ALA A 148 10.33 17.54 -13.74
N VAL A 149 9.67 17.13 -12.65
CA VAL A 149 8.61 17.95 -12.05
C VAL A 149 9.35 19.11 -11.41
N ARG A 150 9.15 20.31 -11.95
CA ARG A 150 9.34 21.54 -11.19
C ARG A 150 8.61 21.37 -9.86
N SER A 151 9.38 21.04 -8.83
CA SER A 151 8.91 20.90 -7.47
C SER A 151 8.48 22.27 -6.97
N ALA A 152 7.20 22.60 -7.15
CA ALA A 152 6.52 23.30 -6.08
C ALA A 152 6.53 22.33 -4.88
N PRO A 153 7.02 22.73 -3.69
CA PRO A 153 7.33 21.79 -2.61
C PRO A 153 6.02 21.24 -2.04
N ARG A 154 5.56 20.11 -2.58
CA ARG A 154 4.64 19.23 -1.89
C ARG A 154 5.50 18.14 -1.28
N THR A 155 5.89 18.34 -0.03
CA THR A 155 6.57 17.35 0.80
C THR A 155 5.74 16.05 0.77
N ARG A 156 6.13 15.07 -0.04
CA ARG A 156 5.52 13.73 -0.04
C ARG A 156 6.10 12.99 1.17
N VAL A 157 5.48 13.24 2.31
CA VAL A 157 5.70 12.53 3.58
C VAL A 157 4.95 11.20 3.47
N GLY A 158 5.64 10.04 3.51
CA GLY A 158 4.92 8.78 3.65
C GLY A 158 5.49 7.48 3.06
N GLU A 159 6.61 7.45 2.34
CA GLU A 159 7.10 6.18 1.76
C GLU A 159 7.64 5.24 2.85
N THR A 160 7.12 4.00 2.95
CA THR A 160 7.66 2.95 3.84
C THR A 160 9.05 2.49 3.38
N SER A 161 9.85 1.82 4.22
CA SER A 161 11.18 1.33 3.80
C SER A 161 11.10 0.35 2.62
N ILE A 162 10.01 -0.42 2.53
CA ILE A 162 9.74 -1.35 1.43
C ILE A 162 9.37 -0.60 0.15
N GLU A 163 8.43 0.36 0.23
CA GLU A 163 8.07 1.20 -0.93
C GLU A 163 9.29 1.97 -1.46
N ARG A 164 10.15 2.48 -0.57
CA ARG A 164 11.39 3.16 -0.96
C ARG A 164 12.37 2.22 -1.67
N ARG A 165 12.48 0.95 -1.23
CA ARG A 165 13.30 -0.06 -1.90
C ARG A 165 12.72 -0.42 -3.26
N GLU A 166 11.41 -0.53 -3.37
CA GLU A 166 10.68 -0.79 -4.61
C GLU A 166 10.92 0.33 -5.65
N SER A 167 10.71 1.57 -5.24
CA SER A 167 10.98 2.77 -6.06
C SER A 167 12.44 2.83 -6.54
N GLN A 168 13.40 2.54 -5.67
CA GLN A 168 14.83 2.52 -6.04
C GLN A 168 15.17 1.38 -7.01
N LEU A 169 14.62 0.19 -6.76
CA LEU A 169 14.84 -0.98 -7.61
C LEU A 169 14.25 -0.76 -9.01
N SER A 170 13.03 -0.24 -9.07
CA SER A 170 12.34 0.13 -10.30
C SER A 170 13.14 1.15 -11.11
N ALA A 171 13.54 2.28 -10.49
CA ALA A 171 14.31 3.32 -11.16
C ALA A 171 15.69 2.84 -11.64
N ARG A 172 16.34 1.93 -10.90
CA ARG A 172 17.64 1.35 -11.30
C ARG A 172 17.47 0.40 -12.48
N PHE A 173 16.42 -0.42 -12.49
CA PHE A 173 16.13 -1.34 -13.58
C PHE A 173 15.73 -0.61 -14.86
N GLU A 174 14.83 0.37 -14.76
CA GLU A 174 14.45 1.23 -15.88
C GLU A 174 15.69 1.86 -16.53
N ARG A 175 16.56 2.49 -15.74
CA ARG A 175 17.80 3.08 -16.26
C ARG A 175 18.69 2.05 -16.96
N TRP A 176 18.81 0.86 -16.39
CA TRP A 176 19.62 -0.22 -16.97
C TRP A 176 19.06 -0.70 -18.32
N MET A 177 17.74 -0.86 -18.43
CA MET A 177 17.06 -1.25 -19.68
C MET A 177 17.12 -0.14 -20.73
N THR A 178 16.85 1.11 -20.36
CA THR A 178 16.91 2.26 -21.27
C THR A 178 18.32 2.49 -21.81
N ASN A 179 19.36 2.31 -20.99
CA ASN A 179 20.76 2.37 -21.44
C ASN A 179 21.12 1.27 -22.46
N ARG A 180 20.34 0.19 -22.51
CA ARG A 180 20.47 -0.91 -23.48
C ARG A 180 19.59 -0.70 -24.71
N GLY A 181 18.86 0.42 -24.78
CA GLY A 181 18.03 0.81 -25.92
C GLY A 181 16.58 0.33 -25.86
N HIS A 182 16.12 -0.23 -24.75
CA HIS A 182 14.73 -0.65 -24.59
C HIS A 182 13.81 0.55 -24.27
N ASP A 183 12.62 0.58 -24.86
CA ASP A 183 11.56 1.53 -24.53
C ASP A 183 10.73 1.02 -23.36
N ILE A 184 11.07 1.49 -22.16
CA ILE A 184 10.33 1.20 -20.94
C ILE A 184 9.19 2.20 -20.76
N GLN A 185 8.00 1.68 -20.51
CA GLN A 185 6.74 2.38 -20.33
C GLN A 185 6.00 1.85 -19.10
N ARG A 186 4.84 2.42 -18.80
CA ARG A 186 3.86 1.83 -17.88
C ARG A 186 2.46 2.01 -18.44
N PHE A 187 1.52 1.17 -18.04
CA PHE A 187 0.12 1.34 -18.40
C PHE A 187 -0.64 2.03 -17.29
N ARG A 188 -1.56 2.89 -17.71
CA ARG A 188 -2.68 3.32 -16.89
C ARG A 188 -3.91 2.54 -17.33
N ILE A 189 -4.46 1.73 -16.43
CA ILE A 189 -5.66 0.93 -16.65
C ILE A 189 -6.82 1.62 -15.93
N THR A 190 -7.86 1.98 -16.69
CA THR A 190 -9.05 2.65 -16.15
C THR A 190 -10.24 1.71 -16.26
N VAL A 191 -10.63 1.13 -15.12
CA VAL A 191 -11.83 0.30 -14.98
C VAL A 191 -12.99 1.22 -14.51
N PRO A 192 -14.15 1.20 -15.18
CA PRO A 192 -15.29 2.02 -14.76
C PRO A 192 -15.72 1.72 -13.33
N GLY A 193 -15.90 2.77 -12.53
CA GLY A 193 -16.30 2.65 -11.11
C GLY A 193 -15.15 2.39 -10.14
N GLU A 194 -13.93 2.18 -10.64
CA GLU A 194 -12.75 1.96 -9.81
C GLU A 194 -11.69 3.06 -10.00
N PRO A 195 -10.83 3.30 -8.99
CA PRO A 195 -9.63 4.11 -9.17
C PRO A 195 -8.74 3.55 -10.30
N PRO A 196 -8.03 4.39 -11.06
CA PRO A 196 -7.13 3.92 -12.10
C PRO A 196 -5.98 3.11 -11.49
N LEU A 197 -5.69 1.97 -12.09
CA LEU A 197 -4.54 1.13 -11.76
C LEU A 197 -3.35 1.53 -12.61
N PHE A 198 -2.15 1.40 -12.05
CA PHE A 198 -0.90 1.65 -12.75
C PHE A 198 -0.03 0.40 -12.66
N THR A 199 0.50 -0.02 -13.78
CA THR A 199 1.57 -1.04 -13.78
C THR A 199 2.88 -0.40 -13.35
N ASP A 200 3.81 -1.22 -12.87
CA ASP A 200 5.15 -0.72 -12.53
C ASP A 200 5.95 -0.40 -13.79
N LEU A 201 6.34 -1.44 -14.55
CA LEU A 201 7.16 -1.28 -15.75
C LEU A 201 6.69 -2.23 -16.87
N TYR A 202 6.78 -1.75 -18.10
CA TYR A 202 6.47 -2.49 -19.31
C TYR A 202 7.55 -2.21 -20.35
N ASP A 203 8.18 -3.26 -20.87
CA ASP A 203 9.12 -3.18 -21.97
C ASP A 203 8.34 -3.35 -23.29
N ALA A 204 8.26 -2.27 -24.07
CA ALA A 204 7.50 -2.28 -25.32
C ALA A 204 8.17 -3.10 -26.42
N ASP A 205 9.50 -3.20 -26.42
CA ASP A 205 10.28 -3.93 -27.41
C ASP A 205 10.21 -5.44 -27.16
N ALA A 206 10.41 -5.85 -25.91
CA ALA A 206 10.38 -7.25 -25.50
C ALA A 206 8.97 -7.76 -25.11
N ARG A 207 7.97 -6.87 -25.06
CA ARG A 207 6.59 -7.14 -24.63
C ARG A 207 6.51 -7.84 -23.28
N VAL A 208 7.26 -7.32 -22.30
CA VAL A 208 7.32 -7.87 -20.94
C VAL A 208 6.69 -6.90 -19.97
N LEU A 209 5.73 -7.39 -19.18
CA LEU A 209 5.17 -6.69 -18.04
C LEU A 209 5.90 -7.10 -16.77
N TYR A 210 6.49 -6.13 -16.07
CA TYR A 210 7.21 -6.32 -14.82
C TYR A 210 6.39 -5.78 -13.66
N GLU A 211 6.34 -6.55 -12.58
CA GLU A 211 5.92 -6.07 -11.27
C GLU A 211 7.12 -6.07 -10.34
N VAL A 212 7.35 -4.95 -9.67
CA VAL A 212 8.47 -4.72 -8.77
C VAL A 212 8.00 -4.92 -7.34
N LYS A 213 8.85 -5.53 -6.51
CA LYS A 213 8.61 -5.59 -5.07
C LYS A 213 9.85 -5.19 -4.29
N GLY A 214 9.65 -4.40 -3.23
CA GLY A 214 10.73 -3.98 -2.33
C GLY A 214 11.32 -5.09 -1.43
N ALA A 215 10.74 -6.30 -1.45
CA ALA A 215 11.20 -7.46 -0.69
C ALA A 215 10.97 -8.78 -1.44
N SER A 216 11.84 -9.78 -1.21
CA SER A 216 11.80 -11.10 -1.86
C SER A 216 11.01 -12.15 -1.08
N THR A 217 10.00 -11.76 -0.30
CA THR A 217 9.22 -12.68 0.52
C THR A 217 8.14 -13.39 -0.32
N ARG A 218 7.70 -14.58 0.13
CA ARG A 218 6.60 -15.32 -0.51
C ARG A 218 5.32 -14.48 -0.62
N GLU A 219 5.02 -13.65 0.38
CA GLU A 219 3.86 -12.77 0.38
C GLU A 219 3.94 -11.71 -0.72
N CYS A 220 5.07 -10.99 -0.80
CA CYS A 220 5.31 -10.00 -1.85
C CYS A 220 5.20 -10.63 -3.25
N VAL A 221 5.78 -11.82 -3.44
CA VAL A 221 5.73 -12.53 -4.72
C VAL A 221 4.30 -12.95 -5.07
N ARG A 222 3.52 -13.47 -4.12
CA ARG A 222 2.11 -13.84 -4.37
C ARG A 222 1.26 -12.63 -4.74
N MET A 223 1.50 -11.49 -4.08
CA MET A 223 0.83 -10.24 -4.44
C MET A 223 1.20 -9.82 -5.87
N ALA A 224 2.50 -9.88 -6.21
CA ALA A 224 2.98 -9.53 -7.54
C ALA A 224 2.35 -10.41 -8.64
N VAL A 225 2.24 -11.72 -8.38
CA VAL A 225 1.56 -12.66 -9.29
C VAL A 225 0.11 -12.25 -9.53
N GLY A 226 -0.64 -11.93 -8.46
CA GLY A 226 -2.03 -11.48 -8.58
C GLY A 226 -2.16 -10.22 -9.43
N GLN A 227 -1.32 -9.22 -9.15
CA GLN A 227 -1.29 -7.96 -9.91
C GLN A 227 -0.94 -8.17 -11.38
N LEU A 228 0.08 -8.99 -11.68
CA LEU A 228 0.49 -9.29 -13.05
C LEU A 228 -0.64 -9.93 -13.87
N TYR A 229 -1.33 -10.94 -13.31
CA TYR A 229 -2.45 -11.58 -14.00
C TYR A 229 -3.66 -10.66 -14.14
N ASP A 230 -3.89 -9.77 -13.18
CA ASP A 230 -4.93 -8.75 -13.28
C ASP A 230 -4.66 -7.79 -14.44
N TYR A 231 -3.47 -7.15 -14.42
CA TYR A 231 -3.06 -6.18 -15.43
C TYR A 231 -2.97 -6.77 -16.84
N ARG A 232 -2.48 -8.01 -16.96
CA ARG A 232 -2.32 -8.73 -18.24
C ARG A 232 -3.61 -8.74 -19.09
N ARG A 233 -4.78 -8.70 -18.46
CA ARG A 233 -6.09 -8.68 -19.15
C ARG A 233 -6.32 -7.41 -19.96
N HIS A 234 -5.62 -6.33 -19.60
CA HIS A 234 -5.88 -4.98 -20.10
C HIS A 234 -4.72 -4.40 -20.89
N VAL A 235 -3.51 -4.96 -20.77
CA VAL A 235 -2.31 -4.52 -21.49
C VAL A 235 -2.40 -4.80 -22.99
N ILE A 236 -1.96 -3.85 -23.81
CA ILE A 236 -1.92 -3.93 -25.27
C ILE A 236 -0.48 -3.69 -25.75
N PRO A 237 0.08 -4.54 -26.63
CA PRO A 237 -0.54 -5.72 -27.25
C PRO A 237 -0.83 -6.85 -26.25
N ALA A 238 -1.90 -7.61 -26.50
CA ALA A 238 -2.35 -8.69 -25.62
C ALA A 238 -1.30 -9.80 -25.46
N GLY A 239 -1.33 -10.47 -24.31
CA GLY A 239 -0.41 -11.56 -23.98
C GLY A 239 1.05 -11.14 -23.77
N PRO A 240 1.35 -10.11 -22.96
CA PRO A 240 2.73 -9.83 -22.57
C PRO A 240 3.32 -11.02 -21.80
N ARG A 241 4.64 -11.20 -21.91
CA ARG A 241 5.40 -12.04 -20.99
C ARG A 241 5.40 -11.39 -19.61
N LEU A 242 5.45 -12.19 -18.56
CA LEU A 242 5.35 -11.70 -17.19
C LEU A 242 6.69 -11.88 -16.48
N ALA A 243 7.05 -10.88 -15.67
CA ALA A 243 8.25 -10.94 -14.86
C ALA A 243 8.04 -10.28 -13.50
N VAL A 244 8.69 -10.82 -12.46
CA VAL A 244 8.78 -10.19 -11.15
C VAL A 244 10.21 -9.72 -10.93
N LEU A 245 10.35 -8.44 -10.58
CA LEU A 245 11.62 -7.81 -10.24
C LEU A 245 11.77 -7.74 -8.72
N LEU A 246 12.76 -8.48 -8.18
CA LEU A 246 13.04 -8.57 -6.75
C LEU A 246 14.44 -8.04 -6.40
N PRO A 247 14.67 -7.54 -5.17
CA PRO A 247 15.97 -7.02 -4.76
C PRO A 247 17.01 -8.13 -4.57
N SER A 248 16.57 -9.37 -4.38
CA SER A 248 17.42 -10.56 -4.17
C SER A 248 16.69 -11.84 -4.56
N LEU A 249 17.43 -12.94 -4.72
CA LEU A 249 16.84 -14.25 -5.00
C LEU A 249 15.92 -14.71 -3.85
N PRO A 250 14.65 -15.08 -4.12
CA PRO A 250 13.76 -15.64 -3.12
C PRO A 250 14.07 -17.13 -2.89
N GLN A 251 13.42 -17.74 -1.89
CA GLN A 251 13.54 -19.17 -1.60
C GLN A 251 13.13 -20.05 -2.80
N ASP A 252 13.74 -21.24 -2.91
CA ASP A 252 13.58 -22.20 -4.00
C ASP A 252 12.13 -22.52 -4.34
N ASP A 253 11.31 -22.72 -3.33
CA ASP A 253 9.89 -23.02 -3.47
C ASP A 253 9.10 -21.82 -4.07
N VAL A 254 9.49 -20.58 -3.77
CA VAL A 254 8.94 -19.38 -4.42
C VAL A 254 9.43 -19.25 -5.86
N ARG A 255 10.68 -19.65 -6.15
CA ARG A 255 11.20 -19.72 -7.53
C ARG A 255 10.45 -20.77 -8.35
N ALA A 256 10.15 -21.92 -7.75
CA ALA A 256 9.36 -22.98 -8.36
C ALA A 256 7.92 -22.52 -8.66
N LEU A 257 7.31 -21.74 -7.76
CA LEU A 257 6.00 -21.10 -8.00
C LEU A 257 6.03 -20.21 -9.25
N LEU A 258 7.02 -19.32 -9.36
CA LEU A 258 7.15 -18.43 -10.51
C LEU A 258 7.38 -19.20 -11.81
N GLY A 259 8.28 -20.19 -11.78
CA GLY A 259 8.54 -21.07 -12.93
C GLY A 259 7.31 -21.87 -13.37
N GLY A 260 6.52 -22.38 -12.43
CA GLY A 260 5.27 -23.10 -12.73
C GLY A 260 4.17 -22.23 -13.33
N LEU A 261 4.28 -20.90 -13.20
CA LEU A 261 3.35 -19.92 -13.75
C LEU A 261 3.86 -19.25 -15.03
N ASP A 262 5.04 -19.65 -15.52
CA ASP A 262 5.74 -19.00 -16.64
C ASP A 262 5.98 -17.50 -16.41
N ILE A 263 6.38 -17.17 -15.18
CA ILE A 263 6.73 -15.81 -14.77
C ILE A 263 8.25 -15.76 -14.54
N ALA A 264 8.94 -14.92 -15.29
CA ALA A 264 10.38 -14.74 -15.14
C ALA A 264 10.72 -14.07 -13.80
N LEU A 265 11.86 -14.46 -13.22
CA LEU A 265 12.40 -13.85 -12.01
C LEU A 265 13.62 -13.01 -12.37
N VAL A 266 13.52 -11.69 -12.17
CA VAL A 266 14.61 -10.75 -12.40
C VAL A 266 15.20 -10.28 -11.08
N CYS A 267 16.52 -10.31 -10.94
CA CYS A 267 17.24 -9.85 -9.76
C CYS A 267 18.52 -9.08 -10.14
N PRO A 268 18.99 -8.14 -9.30
CA PRO A 268 20.31 -7.53 -9.42
C PRO A 268 21.44 -8.56 -9.48
N LEU A 269 22.39 -8.37 -10.40
CA LEU A 269 23.65 -9.11 -10.44
C LEU A 269 24.79 -8.17 -10.86
N GLY A 270 25.68 -7.86 -9.91
CA GLY A 270 26.71 -6.83 -10.08
C GLY A 270 26.09 -5.48 -10.47
N ASP A 271 26.61 -4.89 -11.55
CA ASP A 271 26.12 -3.60 -12.07
C ASP A 271 24.85 -3.71 -12.94
N GLY A 272 24.35 -4.93 -13.15
CA GLY A 272 23.17 -5.19 -14.00
C GLY A 272 22.10 -6.02 -13.32
N PHE A 273 21.32 -6.70 -14.16
CA PHE A 273 20.25 -7.59 -13.76
C PHE A 273 20.33 -8.90 -14.53
N HIS A 274 19.86 -9.97 -13.92
CA HIS A 274 19.82 -11.32 -14.48
C HIS A 274 18.39 -11.86 -14.44
N GLY A 275 18.08 -12.81 -15.33
CA GLY A 275 16.78 -13.48 -15.41
C GLY A 275 15.75 -12.74 -16.27
N LEU A 276 16.19 -11.90 -17.21
CA LEU A 276 15.31 -11.35 -18.24
C LEU A 276 14.63 -12.50 -19.02
N PRO A 277 13.34 -12.37 -19.36
CA PRO A 277 12.69 -13.36 -20.22
C PRO A 277 13.29 -13.31 -21.63
N ASP A 278 13.65 -14.47 -22.16
CA ASP A 278 14.04 -14.68 -23.56
C ASP A 278 12.85 -14.44 -24.50
#